data_AF-A0A925FVQ2-F1
#
_entry.id   AF-A0A925FVQ2-F1
#
_cell.length_a   1.000
_cell.length_b   1.000
_cell.length_c   1.000
_cell.angle_alpha   90.00
_cell.angle_beta   90.00
_cell.angle_gamma   90.00
#
_symmetry.space_group_name_H-M   'P 1'
#
loop_
_entity.id
_entity.type
_entity.pdbx_description
1 polymer ?
#
loop_
_entity_poly.entity_id
_entity_poly.type
_entity_poly.pdbx_seq_one_letter_code
_entity_poly.pdbx_strand_id
1 'polypeptide(L)'
;EGDKGQAVLLARRLNKLGFGLVATYGTAKRLREVGLECASVFKVNEGRPNIADIIKQGEIALIINTPLGKTSHYDEQAIRKAALRFNVPCVTTITGAEALVESISSKISEANIIVRSLQEIHSSQEKSVVFTT
;
A
#
# COMPACT_ATOMS: atom_id res chain seq x y z
N GLU A 1 10.22 -14.81 -5.84
CA GLU A 1 10.09 -14.05 -7.11
C GLU A 1 8.69 -13.50 -7.36
N GLY A 2 7.61 -14.16 -6.91
CA GLY A 2 6.22 -13.70 -7.12
C GLY A 2 5.88 -12.31 -6.59
N ASP A 3 6.30 -11.97 -5.37
CA ASP A 3 5.89 -10.70 -4.73
C ASP A 3 6.44 -9.44 -5.42
N LYS A 4 7.57 -9.55 -6.12
CA LYS A 4 8.15 -8.42 -6.87
C LYS A 4 7.26 -8.02 -8.05
N GLY A 5 6.53 -8.96 -8.64
CA GLY A 5 5.52 -8.68 -9.67
C GLY A 5 4.28 -8.00 -9.10
N GLN A 6 3.80 -8.47 -7.95
CA GLN A 6 2.64 -7.88 -7.29
C GLN A 6 2.89 -6.45 -6.80
N ALA A 7 4.08 -6.15 -6.26
CA ALA A 7 4.46 -4.79 -5.87
C ALA A 7 4.43 -3.81 -7.06
N VAL A 8 4.87 -4.25 -8.25
CA VAL A 8 4.81 -3.45 -9.48
C VAL A 8 3.35 -3.20 -9.89
N LEU A 9 2.50 -4.23 -9.81
CA LEU A 9 1.07 -4.10 -10.14
C LEU A 9 0.38 -3.10 -9.21
N LEU A 10 0.63 -3.19 -7.91
CA LEU A 10 0.12 -2.26 -6.90
C LEU A 10 0.58 -0.83 -7.17
N ALA A 11 1.88 -0.63 -7.42
CA ALA A 11 2.43 0.68 -7.74
C ALA A 11 1.79 1.29 -8.99
N ARG A 12 1.55 0.49 -10.04
CA ARG A 12 0.86 0.93 -11.26
C ARG A 12 -0.58 1.35 -10.98
N ARG A 13 -1.31 0.59 -10.15
CA ARG A 13 -2.68 0.93 -9.76
C ARG A 13 -2.71 2.23 -8.97
N LEU A 14 -1.84 2.40 -7.98
CA LEU A 14 -1.73 3.63 -7.19
C LEU A 14 -1.36 4.84 -8.06
N ASN A 15 -0.41 4.70 -8.98
CA ASN A 15 -0.05 5.77 -9.91
C ASN A 15 -1.24 6.19 -10.78
N LYS A 16 -2.04 5.23 -11.28
CA LYS A 16 -3.28 5.52 -12.02
C LYS A 16 -4.35 6.24 -11.19
N LEU A 17 -4.32 6.06 -9.86
CA LEU A 17 -5.20 6.76 -8.91
C LEU A 17 -4.66 8.15 -8.54
N GLY A 18 -3.54 8.60 -9.13
CA GLY A 18 -2.96 9.92 -8.92
C GLY A 18 -1.94 10.01 -7.76
N PHE A 19 -1.54 8.87 -7.18
CA PHE A 19 -0.51 8.88 -6.13
C PHE A 19 0.89 8.97 -6.72
N GLY A 20 1.70 9.89 -6.19
CA GLY A 20 3.14 9.89 -6.42
C GLY A 20 3.81 8.69 -5.75
N LEU A 21 4.83 8.12 -6.40
CA LEU A 21 5.55 6.96 -5.89
C LEU A 21 6.92 7.35 -5.32
N VAL A 22 7.21 6.93 -4.10
CA VAL A 22 8.53 7.06 -3.46
C VAL A 22 8.99 5.69 -2.98
N ALA A 23 10.22 5.30 -3.29
CA ALA A 23 10.75 4.01 -2.86
C ALA A 23 12.27 4.04 -2.61
N THR A 24 12.76 3.06 -1.86
CA THR A 24 14.22 2.84 -1.73
C THR A 24 14.83 2.51 -3.10
N TYR A 25 16.13 2.78 -3.25
CA TYR A 25 16.82 2.73 -4.55
C TYR A 25 16.52 1.47 -5.39
N GLY A 26 16.63 0.28 -4.80
CA GLY A 26 16.40 -0.98 -5.52
C GLY A 26 14.97 -1.13 -6.04
N THR A 27 13.98 -0.79 -5.22
CA THR A 27 12.56 -0.81 -5.61
C THR A 27 12.25 0.29 -6.63
N ALA A 28 12.76 1.51 -6.42
CA ALA A 28 12.57 2.62 -7.34
C ALA A 28 13.14 2.33 -8.74
N LYS A 29 14.35 1.74 -8.80
CA LYS A 29 14.95 1.29 -10.07
C LYS A 29 14.01 0.32 -10.80
N ARG A 30 13.48 -0.68 -10.09
CA ARG A 30 12.58 -1.68 -10.68
C ARG A 30 11.27 -1.07 -11.17
N LEU A 31 10.71 -0.09 -10.46
CA LEU A 31 9.50 0.61 -10.89
C LEU A 31 9.75 1.47 -12.14
N ARG A 32 10.91 2.11 -12.24
CA ARG A 32 11.30 2.88 -13.44
C ARG A 32 11.53 1.98 -14.66
N GLU A 33 12.11 0.81 -14.47
CA GLU A 33 12.30 -0.18 -15.56
C GLU A 33 10.98 -0.58 -16.25
N VAL A 34 9.84 -0.46 -15.55
CA VAL A 34 8.51 -0.76 -16.09
C VAL A 34 7.71 0.50 -16.48
N GLY A 35 8.37 1.65 -16.55
CA GLY A 35 7.83 2.92 -17.02
C GLY A 35 7.06 3.74 -15.98
N LEU A 36 7.24 3.47 -14.68
CA LEU A 36 6.62 4.27 -13.62
C LEU A 36 7.57 5.37 -13.12
N GLU A 37 7.07 6.59 -12.99
CA GLU A 37 7.78 7.66 -12.29
C GLU A 37 7.81 7.35 -10.80
N CYS A 38 9.02 7.30 -10.23
CA CYS A 38 9.21 7.00 -8.81
C CYS A 38 10.45 7.71 -8.27
N ALA A 39 10.28 8.50 -7.21
CA ALA A 39 11.36 9.15 -6.51
C ALA A 39 12.14 8.13 -5.64
N SER A 40 13.46 8.31 -5.56
CA SER A 40 14.30 7.50 -4.68
C SER A 40 14.44 8.16 -3.30
N VAL A 41 14.45 7.35 -2.24
CA VAL A 41 14.78 7.80 -0.88
C VAL A 41 15.80 6.85 -0.22
N PHE A 42 16.63 7.37 0.69
CA PHE A 42 17.54 6.55 1.48
C PHE A 42 16.79 5.74 2.54
N LYS A 43 17.28 4.54 2.86
CA LYS A 43 16.92 3.88 4.12
C LYS A 43 17.46 4.70 5.30
N VAL A 44 16.96 4.40 6.51
CA VAL A 44 17.33 5.10 7.74
C VAL A 44 18.84 5.08 7.99
N ASN A 45 19.51 3.99 7.61
CA ASN A 45 20.96 3.83 7.78
C ASN A 45 21.80 4.24 6.56
N GLU A 46 21.21 4.74 5.46
CA GLU A 46 21.91 4.98 4.19
C GLU A 46 22.18 6.47 3.91
N GLY A 47 21.54 7.41 4.60
CA GLY A 47 21.78 8.85 4.38
C GLY A 47 20.61 9.77 4.74
N ARG A 48 20.61 10.99 4.19
CA ARG A 48 19.51 11.97 4.31
C ARG A 48 19.20 12.67 2.98
N PRO A 49 17.92 13.04 2.70
CA PRO A 49 16.74 12.69 3.50
C PRO A 49 16.44 11.19 3.41
N ASN A 50 16.13 10.57 4.55
CA ASN A 50 15.70 9.17 4.59
C ASN A 50 14.18 9.05 4.71
N ILE A 51 13.72 7.80 4.64
CA ILE A 51 12.30 7.48 4.66
C ILE A 51 11.57 7.99 5.93
N ALA A 52 12.24 8.04 7.08
CA ALA A 52 11.65 8.55 8.31
C ALA A 52 11.55 10.09 8.30
N ASP A 53 12.51 10.76 7.65
CA ASP A 53 12.49 12.22 7.47
C ASP A 53 11.29 12.65 6.62
N ILE A 54 11.03 11.98 5.49
CA ILE A 54 9.91 12.33 4.60
C ILE A 54 8.55 11.97 5.21
N ILE A 55 8.46 10.90 6.01
CA ILE A 55 7.24 10.59 6.78
C ILE A 55 6.96 11.72 7.78
N LYS A 56 8.00 12.21 8.48
CA LYS A 56 7.89 13.30 9.44
C LYS A 56 7.46 14.62 8.79
N GLN A 57 7.86 14.87 7.54
CA GLN A 57 7.47 16.07 6.78
C GLN A 57 6.00 16.06 6.35
N GLY A 58 5.30 14.92 6.49
CA GLY A 58 3.90 14.79 6.09
C GLY A 58 3.70 14.58 4.58
N GLU A 59 4.76 14.25 3.86
CA GLU A 59 4.73 14.04 2.40
C GLU A 59 4.20 12.65 2.00
N ILE A 60 4.01 11.75 2.97
CA ILE A 60 3.61 10.35 2.73
C ILE A 60 2.19 10.09 3.25
N ALA A 61 1.29 9.77 2.33
CA ALA A 61 -0.11 9.44 2.64
C ALA A 61 -0.34 7.96 2.98
N LEU A 62 0.51 7.06 2.47
CA LEU A 62 0.36 5.61 2.63
C LEU A 62 1.73 4.92 2.52
N ILE A 63 1.98 3.94 3.38
CA ILE A 63 3.16 3.10 3.35
C ILE A 63 2.77 1.65 3.06
N ILE A 64 3.39 1.05 2.04
CA ILE A 64 3.32 -0.39 1.76
C ILE A 64 4.69 -0.99 2.07
N ASN A 65 4.80 -1.62 3.24
CA ASN A 65 6.04 -2.24 3.73
C ASN A 65 5.90 -3.76 3.71
N THR A 66 5.96 -4.36 2.53
CA THR A 66 5.91 -5.81 2.36
C THR A 66 7.33 -6.38 2.47
N PRO A 67 7.65 -7.16 3.52
CA PRO A 67 8.99 -7.69 3.71
C PRO A 67 9.28 -8.76 2.66
N LEU A 68 10.00 -8.39 1.58
CA LEU A 68 10.42 -9.33 0.54
C LEU A 68 11.83 -9.83 0.83
N GLY A 69 11.96 -10.75 1.78
CA GLY A 69 13.20 -11.46 2.09
C GLY A 69 13.86 -11.08 3.42
N LYS A 70 15.05 -11.63 3.67
CA LYS A 70 15.78 -11.59 4.96
C LYS A 70 16.44 -10.25 5.32
N THR A 71 16.22 -9.18 4.57
CA THR A 71 17.07 -7.98 4.64
C THR A 71 16.46 -6.84 5.46
N SER A 72 17.11 -6.60 6.60
CA SER A 72 17.06 -5.43 7.49
C SER A 72 15.78 -5.23 8.30
N HIS A 73 15.56 -6.13 9.27
CA HIS A 73 14.57 -5.93 10.35
C HIS A 73 14.65 -4.55 11.02
N TYR A 74 15.84 -3.95 11.06
CA TYR A 74 16.05 -2.64 11.67
C TYR A 74 15.36 -1.52 10.89
N ASP A 75 15.55 -1.46 9.57
CA ASP A 75 14.93 -0.43 8.72
C ASP A 75 13.41 -0.55 8.75
N GLU A 76 12.89 -1.79 8.71
CA GLU A 76 11.46 -2.03 8.80
C GLU A 76 10.85 -1.59 10.14
N GLN A 77 11.54 -1.84 11.26
CA GLN A 77 11.09 -1.38 12.58
C GLN A 77 11.08 0.15 12.64
N ALA A 78 12.09 0.82 12.10
CA ALA A 78 12.16 2.26 12.07
C ALA A 78 11.03 2.86 11.22
N ILE A 79 10.75 2.29 10.04
CA ILE A 79 9.64 2.69 9.17
C ILE A 79 8.31 2.55 9.89
N ARG A 80 8.02 1.38 10.48
CA ARG A 80 6.75 1.15 11.19
C ARG A 80 6.59 2.06 12.41
N LYS A 81 7.67 2.30 13.16
CA LYS A 81 7.67 3.26 14.27
C LYS A 81 7.41 4.69 13.81
N ALA A 82 8.02 5.12 12.71
CA ALA A 82 7.79 6.43 12.13
C ALA A 82 6.34 6.56 11.64
N ALA A 83 5.84 5.57 10.89
CA ALA A 83 4.46 5.53 10.41
C ALA A 83 3.45 5.66 11.57
N LEU A 84 3.64 4.87 12.63
CA LEU A 84 2.81 4.93 13.83
C LEU A 84 2.89 6.30 14.51
N ARG A 85 4.10 6.84 14.68
CA ARG A 85 4.33 8.12 15.37
C ARG A 85 3.68 9.31 14.63
N PHE A 86 3.66 9.26 13.31
CA PHE A 86 3.15 10.34 12.45
C PHE A 86 1.77 10.02 11.84
N ASN A 87 1.07 9.00 12.35
CA ASN A 87 -0.27 8.60 11.92
C ASN A 87 -0.41 8.35 10.41
N VAL A 88 0.63 7.77 9.80
CA VAL A 88 0.60 7.36 8.39
C VAL A 88 0.15 5.90 8.30
N PRO A 89 -0.95 5.59 7.59
CA PRO A 89 -1.39 4.22 7.36
C PRO A 89 -0.26 3.37 6.79
N CYS A 90 -0.05 2.19 7.38
CA CYS A 90 1.01 1.27 6.99
C CYS A 90 0.45 -0.13 6.82
N VAL A 91 0.67 -0.72 5.64
CA VAL A 91 0.25 -2.08 5.32
C VAL A 91 1.48 -2.96 5.13
N THR A 92 1.49 -4.10 5.80
CA THR A 92 2.67 -4.98 5.87
C THR A 92 2.55 -6.26 5.05
N THR A 93 1.43 -6.46 4.34
CA THR A 93 1.17 -7.64 3.51
C THR A 93 0.72 -7.23 2.11
N ILE A 94 1.06 -8.04 1.10
CA ILE A 94 0.63 -7.78 -0.28
C ILE A 94 -0.89 -7.87 -0.38
N THR A 95 -1.50 -8.89 0.21
CA THR A 95 -2.96 -9.08 0.20
C THR A 95 -3.71 -7.93 0.87
N GLY A 96 -3.18 -7.41 1.99
CA GLY A 96 -3.73 -6.22 2.64
C GLY A 96 -3.60 -4.97 1.75
N ALA A 97 -2.48 -4.84 1.03
CA ALA A 97 -2.26 -3.73 0.13
C ALA A 97 -3.18 -3.82 -1.10
N GLU A 98 -3.42 -5.01 -1.64
CA GLU A 98 -4.39 -5.26 -2.71
C GLU A 98 -5.81 -4.86 -2.27
N ALA A 99 -6.27 -5.32 -1.10
CA ALA A 99 -7.57 -4.96 -0.57
C ALA A 99 -7.72 -3.45 -0.32
N LEU A 100 -6.65 -2.80 0.16
CA LEU A 100 -6.64 -1.35 0.37
C LEU A 100 -6.74 -0.59 -0.96
N VAL A 101 -5.93 -0.95 -1.96
CA VAL A 101 -5.96 -0.30 -3.27
C VAL A 101 -7.32 -0.50 -3.94
N GLU A 102 -7.91 -1.69 -3.82
CA GLU A 102 -9.27 -1.97 -4.28
C GLU A 102 -10.30 -1.05 -3.61
N SER A 103 -10.20 -0.91 -2.28
CA SER A 103 -11.09 -0.04 -1.49
C SER A 103 -10.95 1.44 -1.86
N ILE A 104 -9.73 1.89 -2.19
CA ILE A 104 -9.49 3.26 -2.66
C ILE A 104 -10.11 3.46 -4.04
N SER A 105 -9.92 2.51 -4.98
CA SER A 105 -10.50 2.62 -6.32
C SER A 105 -12.03 2.58 -6.32
N SER A 106 -12.64 1.78 -5.45
CA SER A 106 -14.09 1.67 -5.36
C SER A 106 -14.75 2.90 -4.73
N LYS A 107 -14.08 3.59 -3.79
CA LYS A 107 -14.57 4.86 -3.21
C LYS A 107 -14.51 6.04 -4.18
N ILE A 108 -13.57 6.04 -5.13
CA ILE A 108 -13.43 7.09 -6.15
C ILE A 108 -14.53 6.97 -7.20
N SER A 109 -15.06 5.76 -7.39
CA SER A 109 -16.29 5.54 -8.13
C SER A 109 -17.44 5.93 -7.19
N GLU A 110 -18.30 6.88 -7.54
CA GLU A 110 -19.44 7.34 -6.73
C GLU A 110 -20.51 6.24 -6.50
N ALA A 111 -20.13 5.12 -5.92
CA ALA A 111 -21.00 4.02 -5.59
C ALA A 111 -21.85 4.45 -4.40
N ASN A 112 -23.17 4.57 -4.63
CA ASN A 112 -24.21 4.77 -3.63
C ASN A 112 -23.85 4.06 -2.32
N ILE A 113 -23.39 4.81 -1.32
CA ILE A 113 -23.09 4.24 0.00
C ILE A 113 -24.43 3.84 0.61
N ILE A 114 -24.71 2.54 0.60
CA ILE A 114 -25.91 1.98 1.23
C ILE A 114 -25.63 1.82 2.71
N VAL A 115 -26.26 2.66 3.53
CA VAL A 115 -26.26 2.50 4.98
C VAL A 115 -27.27 1.41 5.33
N ARG A 116 -26.85 0.42 6.12
CA ARG A 116 -27.75 -0.62 6.65
C ARG A 116 -27.59 -0.77 8.15
N SER A 117 -28.69 -1.00 8.84
CA SER A 117 -28.66 -1.40 10.25
C SER A 117 -28.19 -2.86 10.39
N LEU A 118 -27.65 -3.21 11.56
CA LEU A 118 -27.26 -4.60 11.83
C LEU A 118 -28.47 -5.55 11.74
N GLN A 119 -29.64 -5.05 12.13
CA GLN A 119 -30.92 -5.78 12.05
C GLN A 119 -31.32 -6.07 10.60
N GLU A 120 -31.20 -5.10 9.70
CA GLU A 120 -31.45 -5.31 8.25
C GLU A 120 -30.54 -6.40 7.68
N ILE A 121 -29.26 -6.37 8.04
CA ILE A 121 -28.28 -7.39 7.63
C ILE A 121 -28.72 -8.78 8.12
N HIS A 122 -29.09 -8.91 9.39
CA HIS A 122 -29.51 -10.19 9.98
C HIS A 122 -30.86 -10.71 9.46
N SER A 123 -31.75 -9.81 9.02
CA SER A 123 -33.06 -10.18 8.45
C SER A 123 -32.99 -10.66 7.00
N SER A 124 -31.86 -10.42 6.32
CA SER A 124 -31.66 -10.76 4.91
C SER A 124 -31.34 -12.25 4.78
N GLN A 125 -32.21 -13.05 4.16
CA GLN A 125 -31.94 -14.47 3.90
C GLN A 125 -30.68 -14.68 3.06
N GLU A 126 -29.87 -15.67 3.42
CA GLU A 126 -28.65 -16.04 2.70
C GLU A 126 -28.98 -16.49 1.27
N LYS A 127 -28.32 -15.87 0.28
CA LYS A 127 -28.35 -16.33 -1.11
C LYS A 127 -27.13 -17.21 -1.35
N SER A 128 -27.36 -18.44 -1.76
CA SER A 128 -26.28 -19.38 -2.11
C SER A 128 -25.67 -19.03 -3.46
N VAL A 129 -24.34 -19.11 -3.54
CA VAL A 129 -23.59 -19.06 -4.81
C VAL A 129 -23.18 -20.49 -5.15
N VAL A 130 -23.56 -20.96 -6.34
CA VAL A 130 -23.14 -22.25 -6.89
C VAL A 130 -21.99 -22.03 -7.86
N PHE A 131 -20.89 -22.75 -7.65
CA PHE A 131 -19.82 -22.88 -8.64
C PHE A 131 -19.97 -24.24 -9.33
N THR A 132 -20.10 -24.23 -10.66
CA THR A 132 -20.10 -25.44 -11.50
C THR A 132 -18.81 -25.47 -12.32
N THR A 133 -18.22 -26.66 -12.49
CA THR A 133 -17.08 -26.90 -13.39
C THR A 133 -17.51 -26.96 -14.85
#